data_AF-A0A5D3FB99-F1
#
_entry.id   AF-A0A5D3FB99-F1
#
_cell.length_a   1.000
_cell.length_b   1.000
_cell.length_c   1.000
_cell.angle_alpha   90.00
_cell.angle_beta   90.00
_cell.angle_gamma   90.00
#
_symmetry.space_group_name_H-M   'P 1'
#
loop_
_entity.id
_entity.type
_entity.pdbx_description
1 polymer ?
#
loop_
_entity_poly.entity_id
_entity_poly.type
_entity_poly.pdbx_seq_one_letter_code
_entity_poly.pdbx_strand_id
1 'polypeptide(L)'
;MRAQKPGEEQRRETQRPGRAAPARQTSSGGGTTADSILGLQRLAGNAAVSRILGRRHAPATPVQRMNQDELHRNPQGPSLRIRGPRRSHASGRTPNALTREEWETLPEATRNGSHKERVESDEDPNTLQETDPGLHYSLGSVRRLAPGISEEAGRNEVLEGIGRSDPATRDYWNRQDARDAQLGRDARATLNAYTGTPASRHQRHQDVEQALDDDNSQDAMDDLRALLENYEGVAIGGPHSGAPIWGFLCAHMAEIRQAGVRTLYLESIRDDAYQARVDAYLAGGAMSPELRAFAVRYDGSHNLGATGLRALLEAARTHGMRVKGLDGRPARRPTMQANALYQRAVAMNTYANQVVANDRRRPSAAGAYLMELGARHTGMHPGPAQDMTVHGTPFQAGEEFPGVDDLLDIPAVSFQDDGRLRRLSNS
;
A
#
# COMPACT_ATOMS: atom_id res chain seq x y z
N MET A 1 -22.12 24.33 56.46
CA MET A 1 -21.41 24.62 57.73
C MET A 1 -20.20 25.52 57.42
N ARG A 2 -19.64 26.16 58.47
CA ARG A 2 -18.41 27.00 58.53
C ARG A 2 -17.21 26.49 57.68
N ALA A 3 -16.23 27.29 57.23
CA ALA A 3 -16.06 28.77 57.16
C ALA A 3 -14.78 29.17 56.34
N GLN A 4 -14.74 30.42 55.84
CA GLN A 4 -13.59 31.37 55.63
C GLN A 4 -12.27 30.87 54.93
N LYS A 5 -11.84 31.31 53.72
CA LYS A 5 -11.32 32.64 53.22
C LYS A 5 -10.17 33.27 54.06
N PRO A 6 -9.29 34.15 53.51
CA PRO A 6 -8.69 34.29 52.15
C PRO A 6 -7.19 34.78 52.14
N GLY A 7 -6.65 35.22 50.99
CA GLY A 7 -5.42 36.05 50.81
C GLY A 7 -4.90 35.93 49.36
N GLU A 8 -4.91 36.95 48.48
CA GLU A 8 -3.95 38.09 48.33
C GLU A 8 -2.50 37.60 48.04
N GLU A 9 -1.75 38.14 47.05
CA GLU A 9 -1.70 39.52 46.54
C GLU A 9 -1.19 39.61 45.08
N GLN A 10 -1.49 40.69 44.35
CA GLN A 10 -0.85 41.07 43.07
C GLN A 10 0.14 42.23 43.28
N ARG A 11 1.25 42.34 42.51
CA ARG A 11 1.64 43.57 41.76
C ARG A 11 3.01 43.58 41.04
N ARG A 12 2.96 44.08 39.79
CA ARG A 12 3.84 45.08 39.10
C ARG A 12 5.32 44.83 38.80
N GLU A 13 5.58 44.74 37.49
CA GLU A 13 6.40 45.67 36.67
C GLU A 13 7.49 46.55 37.30
N THR A 14 8.67 46.60 36.66
CA THR A 14 9.25 47.87 36.15
C THR A 14 10.35 47.63 35.08
N GLN A 15 10.65 48.64 34.24
CA GLN A 15 11.55 48.54 33.07
C GLN A 15 12.84 49.40 33.19
N ARG A 16 13.97 48.90 32.63
CA ARG A 16 15.12 49.67 32.03
C ARG A 16 15.88 50.68 32.95
N PRO A 17 16.98 51.38 32.53
CA PRO A 17 17.82 51.39 31.29
C PRO A 17 19.29 50.93 31.57
N GLY A 18 20.35 51.09 30.74
CA GLY A 18 20.54 51.46 29.31
C GLY A 18 21.81 52.33 29.02
N ARG A 19 22.40 52.21 27.80
CA ARG A 19 23.64 52.88 27.23
C ARG A 19 25.00 52.29 27.69
N ALA A 20 26.13 52.40 26.96
CA ALA A 20 26.48 53.18 25.75
C ALA A 20 27.47 52.45 24.78
N ALA A 21 27.66 52.98 23.55
CA ALA A 21 28.71 52.61 22.57
C ALA A 21 29.93 53.59 22.65
N PRO A 22 31.04 53.49 21.85
CA PRO A 22 31.00 53.82 20.40
C PRO A 22 32.08 53.23 19.42
N ALA A 23 31.68 53.14 18.14
CA ALA A 23 32.35 53.53 16.87
C ALA A 23 33.83 53.22 16.49
N ARG A 24 34.00 52.57 15.31
CA ARG A 24 34.73 53.04 14.09
C ARG A 24 34.42 52.08 12.92
N GLN A 25 33.58 52.44 11.93
CA GLN A 25 33.89 53.11 10.64
C GLN A 25 34.98 52.46 9.77
N THR A 26 34.58 51.93 8.58
CA THR A 26 34.92 52.47 7.23
C THR A 26 34.13 51.78 6.09
N SER A 27 33.83 52.54 5.03
CA SER A 27 33.39 52.16 3.64
C SER A 27 32.39 51.00 3.44
N SER A 28 31.16 51.15 2.93
CA SER A 28 30.63 51.85 1.73
C SER A 28 30.90 51.17 0.38
N GLY A 29 29.81 50.75 -0.29
CA GLY A 29 29.74 50.64 -1.77
C GLY A 29 29.48 49.25 -2.34
N GLY A 30 28.57 49.17 -3.33
CA GLY A 30 28.50 48.06 -4.29
C GLY A 30 27.41 47.01 -4.05
N GLY A 31 26.16 47.35 -4.35
CA GLY A 31 25.18 46.31 -4.69
C GLY A 31 25.60 45.65 -6.02
N THR A 32 25.57 44.33 -6.10
CA THR A 32 25.87 43.59 -7.34
C THR A 32 24.73 43.77 -8.35
N THR A 33 24.83 44.80 -9.18
CA THR A 33 24.00 44.95 -10.37
C THR A 33 24.31 43.83 -11.38
N ALA A 34 23.39 43.59 -12.32
CA ALA A 34 23.54 42.58 -13.37
C ALA A 34 24.82 42.76 -14.23
N ASP A 35 25.41 43.97 -14.22
CA ASP A 35 26.62 44.32 -14.95
C ASP A 35 27.85 43.51 -14.52
N SER A 36 27.93 43.09 -13.25
CA SER A 36 29.06 42.27 -12.76
C SER A 36 29.11 40.88 -13.40
N ILE A 37 27.96 40.32 -13.76
CA ILE A 37 27.86 39.01 -14.45
C ILE A 37 28.13 39.18 -15.95
N LEU A 38 27.60 40.24 -16.56
CA LEU A 38 27.86 40.60 -17.97
C LEU A 38 29.33 40.92 -18.24
N GLY A 39 30.05 41.51 -17.28
CA GLY A 39 31.48 41.77 -17.36
C GLY A 39 32.32 40.49 -17.45
N LEU A 40 32.02 39.48 -16.62
CA LEU A 40 32.69 38.18 -16.66
C LEU A 40 32.36 37.40 -17.94
N GLN A 41 31.12 37.48 -18.43
CA GLN A 41 30.71 36.85 -19.68
C GLN A 41 31.45 37.36 -20.93
N ARG A 42 31.94 38.61 -20.92
CA ARG A 42 32.71 39.19 -22.03
C ARG A 42 34.21 38.84 -22.02
N LEU A 43 34.78 38.42 -20.88
CA LEU A 43 36.21 38.10 -20.76
C LEU A 43 36.51 36.60 -20.70
N ALA A 44 35.58 35.78 -20.21
CA ALA A 44 35.70 34.32 -20.22
C ALA A 44 34.36 33.70 -20.60
N GLY A 45 34.22 33.32 -21.88
CA GLY A 45 32.96 32.80 -22.44
C GLY A 45 32.36 31.63 -21.65
N ASN A 46 31.04 31.46 -21.78
CA ASN A 46 30.15 30.65 -20.92
C ASN A 46 30.73 29.31 -20.38
N ALA A 47 31.55 28.60 -21.17
CA ALA A 47 32.20 27.33 -20.78
C ALA A 47 33.22 27.43 -19.61
N ALA A 48 33.60 28.63 -19.18
CA ALA A 48 34.45 28.85 -18.01
C ALA A 48 33.64 28.94 -16.70
N VAL A 49 32.53 29.67 -16.71
CA VAL A 49 31.66 29.88 -15.53
C VAL A 49 31.06 28.57 -15.04
N SER A 50 30.62 27.69 -15.95
CA SER A 50 30.10 26.36 -15.62
C SER A 50 31.12 25.44 -14.93
N ARG A 51 32.43 25.69 -15.07
CA ARG A 51 33.49 24.88 -14.45
C ARG A 51 33.83 25.28 -13.02
N ILE A 52 33.52 26.52 -12.62
CA ILE A 52 33.80 27.02 -11.25
C ILE A 52 32.69 26.58 -10.28
N LEU A 53 31.45 26.49 -10.74
CA LEU A 53 30.30 26.01 -9.95
C LEU A 53 30.18 24.47 -9.92
N GLY A 54 30.92 23.75 -10.76
CA GLY A 54 30.78 22.32 -11.03
C GLY A 54 31.66 21.36 -10.19
N ARG A 55 31.96 21.67 -8.91
CA ARG A 55 32.79 20.78 -8.06
C ARG A 55 32.30 20.61 -6.63
N ARG A 56 31.29 19.74 -6.46
CA ARG A 56 31.17 18.68 -5.43
C ARG A 56 29.73 18.19 -5.37
N HIS A 57 29.40 17.19 -6.18
CA HIS A 57 28.42 16.13 -5.89
C HIS A 57 28.93 14.89 -6.63
N ALA A 58 28.94 13.73 -5.98
CA ALA A 58 29.21 12.48 -6.68
C ALA A 58 28.07 12.24 -7.69
N PRO A 59 28.33 11.65 -8.88
CA PRO A 59 27.26 11.29 -9.78
C PRO A 59 26.35 10.29 -9.06
N ALA A 60 25.09 10.66 -8.86
CA ALA A 60 24.08 9.69 -8.46
C ALA A 60 24.05 8.59 -9.52
N THR A 61 24.17 7.33 -9.08
CA THR A 61 24.02 6.17 -9.95
C THR A 61 22.74 6.35 -10.77
N PRO A 62 22.76 6.18 -12.10
CA PRO A 62 21.53 6.29 -12.89
C PRO A 62 20.51 5.32 -12.30
N VAL A 63 19.43 5.86 -11.75
CA VAL A 63 18.35 5.06 -11.16
C VAL A 63 17.70 4.32 -12.32
N GLN A 64 18.12 3.07 -12.52
CA GLN A 64 17.49 2.17 -13.45
C GLN A 64 16.01 2.10 -13.06
N ARG A 65 15.14 2.61 -13.95
CA ARG A 65 13.70 2.56 -13.72
C ARG A 65 13.31 1.09 -13.63
N MET A 66 12.83 0.69 -12.45
CA MET A 66 12.22 -0.61 -12.23
C MET A 66 11.09 -0.79 -13.24
N ASN A 67 11.00 -1.96 -13.85
CA ASN A 67 9.87 -2.24 -14.75
C ASN A 67 8.62 -2.59 -13.91
N GLN A 68 7.43 -2.43 -14.49
CA GLN A 68 6.18 -2.71 -13.76
C GLN A 68 6.09 -4.18 -13.31
N ASP A 69 6.63 -5.11 -14.09
CA ASP A 69 6.70 -6.54 -13.74
C ASP A 69 7.50 -6.80 -12.44
N GLU A 70 8.55 -6.03 -12.17
CA GLU A 70 9.34 -6.07 -10.93
C GLU A 70 8.60 -5.41 -9.76
N LEU A 71 7.79 -4.37 -10.04
CA LEU A 71 6.95 -3.74 -9.02
C LEU A 71 5.88 -4.72 -8.50
N HIS A 72 5.30 -5.56 -9.37
CA HIS A 72 4.24 -6.53 -9.03
C HIS A 72 4.74 -7.94 -8.68
N ARG A 73 5.99 -8.10 -8.23
CA ARG A 73 6.55 -9.40 -7.80
C ARG A 73 7.30 -9.27 -6.48
N ASN A 74 7.07 -10.19 -5.54
CA ASN A 74 7.90 -10.28 -4.34
C ASN A 74 9.36 -10.55 -4.76
N PRO A 75 10.35 -9.79 -4.24
CA PRO A 75 11.75 -9.99 -4.59
C PRO A 75 12.24 -11.39 -4.22
N GLN A 76 13.09 -11.97 -5.07
CA GLN A 76 13.63 -13.31 -4.85
C GLN A 76 14.67 -13.33 -3.72
N GLY A 77 14.77 -14.48 -3.05
CA GLY A 77 15.68 -14.74 -1.92
C GLY A 77 15.11 -14.33 -0.56
N PRO A 78 15.82 -14.65 0.53
CA PRO A 78 15.27 -14.54 1.87
C PRO A 78 15.03 -13.09 2.28
N SER A 79 13.84 -12.84 2.82
CA SER A 79 13.51 -11.62 3.57
C SER A 79 14.13 -11.68 4.98
N LEU A 80 14.16 -12.88 5.56
CA LEU A 80 14.49 -13.12 6.96
C LEU A 80 15.35 -14.38 7.11
N ARG A 81 16.37 -14.28 7.97
CA ARG A 81 17.24 -15.40 8.33
C ARG A 81 17.49 -15.33 9.83
N ILE A 82 17.35 -16.47 10.50
CA ILE A 82 17.48 -16.67 11.95
C ILE A 82 18.29 -17.94 12.20
N ARG A 83 19.06 -17.95 13.30
CA ARG A 83 19.70 -19.17 13.82
C ARG A 83 19.47 -19.36 15.31
N GLY A 84 19.41 -20.60 15.74
CA GLY A 84 19.32 -20.98 17.16
C GLY A 84 20.65 -20.89 17.93
N PRO A 85 20.62 -21.36 19.20
CA PRO A 85 21.76 -21.32 20.11
C PRO A 85 22.93 -22.22 19.70
N ARG A 86 22.73 -23.23 18.84
CA ARG A 86 23.78 -24.16 18.42
C ARG A 86 24.97 -23.44 17.79
N ARG A 87 26.16 -23.70 18.33
CA ARG A 87 27.42 -23.20 17.77
C ARG A 87 27.64 -23.85 16.39
N SER A 88 27.79 -23.01 15.38
CA SER A 88 28.08 -23.38 14.00
C SER A 88 29.30 -22.58 13.54
N HIS A 89 30.30 -23.28 13.00
CA HIS A 89 31.55 -22.71 12.48
C HIS A 89 31.50 -22.44 10.97
N ALA A 90 30.33 -22.59 10.33
CA ALA A 90 30.17 -22.37 8.91
C ALA A 90 30.18 -20.87 8.54
N SER A 91 30.68 -20.57 7.34
CA SER A 91 30.49 -19.28 6.66
C SER A 91 29.00 -19.00 6.40
N GLY A 92 28.65 -17.76 6.07
CA GLY A 92 27.25 -17.34 5.83
C GLY A 92 26.37 -17.32 7.08
N ARG A 93 26.98 -17.10 8.26
CA ARG A 93 26.29 -17.02 9.56
C ARG A 93 25.49 -15.71 9.67
N THR A 94 24.17 -15.82 9.78
CA THR A 94 23.31 -14.69 10.13
C THR A 94 23.69 -14.09 11.50
N PRO A 95 23.68 -12.75 11.68
CA PRO A 95 23.82 -12.12 12.99
C PRO A 95 22.63 -12.44 13.90
N ASN A 96 21.47 -12.78 13.32
CA ASN A 96 20.19 -12.94 13.99
C ASN A 96 20.13 -14.27 14.77
N ALA A 97 20.68 -14.22 15.98
CA ALA A 97 20.87 -15.38 16.83
C ALA A 97 19.88 -15.36 17.98
N LEU A 98 19.01 -16.37 18.06
CA LEU A 98 18.13 -16.57 19.21
C LEU A 98 18.93 -17.12 20.41
N THR A 99 18.48 -16.78 21.61
CA THR A 99 18.85 -17.50 22.83
C THR A 99 18.23 -18.90 22.80
N ARG A 100 18.56 -19.76 23.77
CA ARG A 100 17.86 -21.04 23.90
C ARG A 100 16.38 -20.84 24.22
N GLU A 101 16.06 -19.90 25.12
CA GLU A 101 14.69 -19.59 25.53
C GLU A 101 13.84 -19.09 24.35
N GLU A 102 14.34 -18.12 23.59
CA GLU A 102 13.66 -17.62 22.39
C GLU A 102 13.59 -18.65 21.26
N TRP A 103 14.56 -19.57 21.18
CA TRP A 103 14.46 -20.68 20.23
C TRP A 103 13.29 -21.59 20.58
N GLU A 104 13.08 -21.91 21.86
CA GLU A 104 11.98 -22.76 22.32
C GLU A 104 10.59 -22.12 22.16
N THR A 105 10.47 -20.79 22.02
CA THR A 105 9.19 -20.12 21.71
C THR A 105 8.78 -20.19 20.25
N LEU A 106 9.65 -20.71 19.35
CA LEU A 106 9.27 -20.94 17.95
C LEU A 106 8.26 -22.10 17.85
N PRO A 107 7.32 -22.06 16.88
CA PRO A 107 6.38 -23.15 16.64
C PRO A 107 7.11 -24.49 16.48
N GLU A 108 6.53 -25.55 17.06
CA GLU A 108 7.16 -26.87 17.08
C GLU A 108 7.48 -27.38 15.66
N ALA A 109 6.57 -27.17 14.71
CA ALA A 109 6.78 -27.49 13.30
C ALA A 109 8.00 -26.77 12.70
N THR A 110 8.19 -25.48 13.01
CA THR A 110 9.37 -24.72 12.58
C THR A 110 10.65 -25.28 13.19
N ARG A 111 10.65 -25.61 14.49
CA ARG A 111 11.81 -26.16 15.20
C ARG A 111 12.20 -27.53 14.63
N ASN A 112 11.23 -28.43 14.51
CA ASN A 112 11.43 -29.80 14.02
C ASN A 112 11.81 -29.82 12.52
N GLY A 113 11.29 -28.89 11.72
CA GLY A 113 11.66 -28.72 10.31
C GLY A 113 13.02 -28.03 10.09
N SER A 114 13.59 -27.37 11.10
CA SER A 114 14.82 -26.59 10.94
C SER A 114 16.08 -27.46 10.84
N HIS A 115 16.81 -27.33 9.73
CA HIS A 115 18.10 -28.01 9.60
C HIS A 115 19.21 -27.23 10.33
N LYS A 116 19.79 -27.85 11.37
CA LYS A 116 20.86 -27.28 12.22
C LYS A 116 20.44 -25.97 12.91
N GLU A 117 19.19 -25.89 13.36
CA GLU A 117 18.61 -24.70 14.02
C GLU A 117 18.74 -23.44 13.15
N ARG A 118 18.31 -23.54 11.88
CA ARG A 118 18.25 -22.41 10.94
C ARG A 118 16.84 -22.26 10.41
N VAL A 119 16.33 -21.04 10.44
CA VAL A 119 15.05 -20.66 9.86
C VAL A 119 15.34 -19.54 8.87
N GLU A 120 14.95 -19.74 7.61
CA GLU A 120 15.04 -18.74 6.56
C GLU A 120 13.63 -18.63 5.94
N SER A 121 13.23 -17.43 5.52
CA SER A 121 11.92 -17.19 4.90
C SER A 121 12.09 -16.20 3.75
N ASP A 122 11.48 -16.53 2.60
CA ASP A 122 11.41 -15.68 1.41
C ASP A 122 10.14 -14.80 1.39
N GLU A 123 9.20 -15.08 2.29
CA GLU A 123 7.94 -14.34 2.44
C GLU A 123 8.18 -13.00 3.15
N ASP A 124 7.48 -11.95 2.74
CA ASP A 124 7.54 -10.68 3.47
C ASP A 124 6.82 -10.80 4.84
N PRO A 125 7.10 -9.92 5.83
CA PRO A 125 6.48 -10.00 7.15
C PRO A 125 4.94 -10.00 7.18
N ASN A 126 4.26 -9.35 6.24
CA ASN A 126 2.79 -9.41 6.15
C ASN A 126 2.33 -10.80 5.67
N THR A 127 2.98 -11.36 4.67
CA THR A 127 2.68 -12.72 4.19
C THR A 127 3.02 -13.76 5.24
N LEU A 128 4.14 -13.61 5.95
CA LEU A 128 4.48 -14.47 7.09
C LEU A 128 3.43 -14.39 8.22
N GLN A 129 2.89 -13.21 8.51
CA GLN A 129 1.81 -13.03 9.49
C GLN A 129 0.55 -13.85 9.14
N GLU A 130 0.32 -14.10 7.86
CA GLU A 130 -0.86 -14.80 7.37
C GLU A 130 -0.66 -16.31 7.21
N THR A 131 0.52 -16.73 6.74
CA THR A 131 0.83 -18.14 6.49
C THR A 131 1.38 -18.87 7.72
N ASP A 132 2.16 -18.18 8.56
CA ASP A 132 2.66 -18.69 9.85
C ASP A 132 2.60 -17.60 10.95
N PRO A 133 1.38 -17.30 11.47
CA PRO A 133 1.19 -16.32 12.53
C PRO A 133 1.95 -16.67 13.83
N GLY A 134 2.26 -17.94 14.06
CA GLY A 134 3.03 -18.38 15.22
C GLY A 134 4.50 -17.96 15.10
N LEU A 135 5.13 -18.25 13.96
CA LEU A 135 6.50 -17.85 13.68
C LEU A 135 6.65 -16.32 13.60
N HIS A 136 5.69 -15.65 12.96
CA HIS A 136 5.57 -14.20 12.94
C HIS A 136 5.52 -13.60 14.34
N TYR A 137 4.64 -14.13 15.20
CA TYR A 137 4.49 -13.65 16.57
C TYR A 137 5.77 -13.83 17.38
N SER A 138 6.34 -15.03 17.37
CA SER A 138 7.53 -15.35 18.17
C SER A 138 8.73 -14.52 17.73
N LEU A 139 9.06 -14.49 16.43
CA LEU A 139 10.20 -13.73 15.92
C LEU A 139 9.99 -12.21 16.01
N GLY A 140 8.79 -11.72 15.69
CA GLY A 140 8.45 -10.29 15.80
C GLY A 140 8.41 -9.77 17.23
N SER A 141 8.46 -10.65 18.24
CA SER A 141 8.60 -10.27 19.65
C SER A 141 10.07 -10.16 20.10
N VAL A 142 11.06 -10.62 19.32
CA VAL A 142 12.50 -10.59 19.67
C VAL A 142 13.14 -9.25 19.28
N ARG A 143 12.63 -8.14 19.83
CA ARG A 143 13.06 -6.76 19.51
C ARG A 143 14.58 -6.54 19.55
N ARG A 144 15.31 -7.23 20.43
CA ARG A 144 16.78 -7.10 20.56
C ARG A 144 17.57 -7.48 19.29
N LEU A 145 16.96 -8.15 18.32
CA LEU A 145 17.56 -8.43 17.00
C LEU A 145 17.37 -7.28 15.99
N ALA A 146 16.57 -6.26 16.34
CA ALA A 146 16.32 -5.07 15.54
C ALA A 146 16.54 -3.78 16.36
N PRO A 147 17.75 -3.52 16.88
CA PRO A 147 18.02 -2.47 17.88
C PRO A 147 17.86 -1.01 17.39
N GLY A 148 17.49 -0.79 16.12
CA GLY A 148 17.16 0.53 15.56
C GLY A 148 15.66 0.74 15.32
N ILE A 149 14.80 -0.21 15.68
CA ILE A 149 13.35 -0.14 15.51
C ILE A 149 12.71 0.40 16.80
N SER A 150 11.73 1.30 16.67
CA SER A 150 11.02 1.88 17.82
C SER A 150 10.33 0.82 18.70
N GLU A 151 10.30 1.04 20.00
CA GLU A 151 9.53 0.22 20.96
C GLU A 151 8.03 0.22 20.68
N GLU A 152 7.51 1.28 20.03
CA GLU A 152 6.12 1.39 19.59
C GLU A 152 5.85 0.67 18.26
N ALA A 153 6.90 0.28 17.52
CA ALA A 153 6.75 -0.31 16.19
C ALA A 153 6.11 -1.70 16.27
N GLY A 154 5.37 -2.08 15.23
CA GLY A 154 4.73 -3.39 15.14
C GLY A 154 5.72 -4.54 14.91
N ARG A 155 5.18 -5.77 14.93
CA ARG A 155 5.98 -6.98 14.65
C ARG A 155 6.53 -7.01 13.22
N ASN A 156 5.82 -6.41 12.26
CA ASN A 156 6.28 -6.31 10.88
C ASN A 156 7.56 -5.47 10.80
N GLU A 157 7.58 -4.31 11.45
CA GLU A 157 8.73 -3.41 11.51
C GLU A 157 9.92 -4.07 12.24
N VAL A 158 9.67 -4.85 13.30
CA VAL A 158 10.72 -5.66 13.95
C VAL A 158 11.29 -6.67 12.97
N LEU A 159 10.46 -7.45 12.28
CA LEU A 159 10.91 -8.45 11.29
C LEU A 159 11.64 -7.82 10.10
N GLU A 160 11.16 -6.68 9.57
CA GLU A 160 11.89 -5.89 8.57
C GLU A 160 13.26 -5.45 9.12
N GLY A 161 13.34 -5.00 10.38
CA GLY A 161 14.60 -4.61 11.02
C GLY A 161 15.59 -5.76 11.20
N ILE A 162 15.10 -6.94 11.59
CA ILE A 162 15.90 -8.18 11.68
C ILE A 162 16.43 -8.56 10.29
N GLY A 163 15.57 -8.49 9.26
CA GLY A 163 15.94 -8.75 7.87
C GLY A 163 16.92 -7.73 7.28
N ARG A 164 16.76 -6.43 7.58
CA ARG A 164 17.65 -5.37 7.08
C ARG A 164 19.04 -5.40 7.71
N SER A 165 19.18 -5.95 8.92
CA SER A 165 20.45 -6.03 9.63
C SER A 165 21.37 -7.17 9.16
N ASP A 166 20.82 -8.25 8.56
CA ASP A 166 21.62 -9.33 7.97
C ASP A 166 22.13 -8.94 6.56
N PRO A 167 23.45 -8.98 6.30
CA PRO A 167 23.99 -8.69 4.97
C PRO A 167 23.49 -9.61 3.85
N ALA A 168 23.06 -10.85 4.14
CA ALA A 168 22.63 -11.82 3.14
C ALA A 168 21.20 -11.60 2.63
N THR A 169 20.37 -10.90 3.39
CA THR A 169 18.98 -10.51 3.07
C THR A 169 18.90 -9.06 2.59
N ARG A 170 19.99 -8.29 2.68
CA ARG A 170 20.03 -6.87 2.29
C ARG A 170 19.55 -6.61 0.86
N ASP A 171 19.89 -7.47 -0.08
CA ASP A 171 19.48 -7.32 -1.49
C ASP A 171 17.96 -7.49 -1.69
N TYR A 172 17.30 -8.33 -0.88
CA TYR A 172 15.85 -8.42 -0.85
C TYR A 172 15.25 -7.08 -0.38
N TRP A 173 15.76 -6.52 0.72
CA TRP A 173 15.25 -5.25 1.28
C TRP A 173 15.54 -4.04 0.40
N ASN A 174 16.72 -3.98 -0.24
CA ASN A 174 17.03 -2.97 -1.25
C ASN A 174 16.04 -3.02 -2.43
N ARG A 175 15.63 -4.22 -2.86
CA ARG A 175 14.60 -4.39 -3.90
C ARG A 175 13.23 -3.96 -3.40
N GLN A 176 12.84 -4.27 -2.15
CA GLN A 176 11.59 -3.78 -1.56
C GLN A 176 11.55 -2.24 -1.48
N ASP A 177 12.63 -1.60 -1.02
CA ASP A 177 12.71 -0.14 -0.96
C ASP A 177 12.63 0.51 -2.36
N ALA A 178 13.21 -0.16 -3.38
CA ALA A 178 13.11 0.28 -4.77
C ALA A 178 11.68 0.14 -5.33
N ARG A 179 10.94 -0.92 -4.96
CA ARG A 179 9.51 -1.11 -5.29
C ARG A 179 8.65 -0.02 -4.66
N ASP A 180 8.80 0.19 -3.35
CA ASP A 180 8.09 1.22 -2.59
C ASP A 180 8.33 2.61 -3.22
N ALA A 181 9.59 2.97 -3.45
CA ALA A 181 9.94 4.25 -4.07
C ALA A 181 9.48 4.37 -5.54
N GLN A 182 9.35 3.26 -6.29
CA GLN A 182 8.77 3.28 -7.64
C GLN A 182 7.27 3.55 -7.58
N LEU A 183 6.53 2.89 -6.69
CA LEU A 183 5.10 3.14 -6.50
C LEU A 183 4.81 4.60 -6.13
N GLY A 184 5.63 5.21 -5.26
CA GLY A 184 5.50 6.64 -4.94
C GLY A 184 5.66 7.56 -6.17
N ARG A 185 6.63 7.26 -7.05
CA ARG A 185 6.84 8.00 -8.31
C ARG A 185 5.70 7.78 -9.29
N ASP A 186 5.23 6.55 -9.40
CA ASP A 186 4.12 6.20 -10.29
C ASP A 186 2.82 6.85 -9.82
N ALA A 187 2.57 6.93 -8.51
CA ALA A 187 1.41 7.62 -7.96
C ALA A 187 1.41 9.12 -8.31
N ARG A 188 2.56 9.80 -8.22
CA ARG A 188 2.70 11.18 -8.70
C ARG A 188 2.47 11.28 -10.22
N ALA A 189 2.99 10.34 -11.00
CA ALA A 189 2.75 10.31 -12.44
C ALA A 189 1.26 10.10 -12.78
N THR A 190 0.58 9.23 -12.03
CA THR A 190 -0.86 8.95 -12.12
C THR A 190 -1.69 10.19 -11.78
N LEU A 191 -1.41 10.88 -10.67
CA LEU A 191 -2.10 12.13 -10.33
C LEU A 191 -1.90 13.20 -11.41
N ASN A 192 -0.67 13.38 -11.90
CA ASN A 192 -0.37 14.35 -12.95
C ASN A 192 -1.00 14.01 -14.32
N ALA A 193 -1.37 12.75 -14.54
CA ALA A 193 -1.99 12.26 -15.78
C ALA A 193 -3.52 12.13 -15.69
N TYR A 194 -4.10 12.23 -14.48
CA TYR A 194 -5.54 12.13 -14.26
C TYR A 194 -6.25 13.38 -14.81
N THR A 195 -7.14 13.18 -15.78
CA THR A 195 -7.90 14.24 -16.46
C THR A 195 -9.36 14.32 -16.02
N GLY A 196 -9.79 13.48 -15.06
CA GLY A 196 -11.18 13.45 -14.59
C GLY A 196 -11.57 14.75 -13.88
N THR A 197 -12.68 15.33 -14.31
CA THR A 197 -13.20 16.60 -13.78
C THR A 197 -14.36 16.36 -12.82
N PRO A 198 -14.67 17.28 -11.89
CA PRO A 198 -15.88 17.19 -11.06
C PRO A 198 -17.17 17.04 -11.89
N ALA A 199 -17.24 17.67 -13.06
CA ALA A 199 -18.37 17.58 -13.98
C ALA A 199 -18.51 16.19 -14.62
N SER A 200 -17.41 15.61 -15.11
CA SER A 200 -17.43 14.27 -15.71
C SER A 200 -17.72 13.18 -14.68
N ARG A 201 -17.21 13.32 -13.44
CA ARG A 201 -17.58 12.44 -12.32
C ARG A 201 -19.06 12.55 -11.99
N HIS A 202 -19.58 13.76 -11.85
CA HIS A 202 -20.99 13.99 -11.56
C HIS A 202 -21.92 13.40 -12.65
N GLN A 203 -21.55 13.52 -13.93
CA GLN A 203 -22.28 12.89 -15.02
C GLN A 203 -22.32 11.37 -14.85
N ARG A 204 -21.17 10.69 -14.68
CA ARG A 204 -21.16 9.24 -14.44
C ARG A 204 -22.01 8.85 -13.23
N HIS A 205 -22.05 9.66 -12.17
CA HIS A 205 -22.88 9.36 -11.00
C HIS A 205 -24.36 9.43 -11.31
N GLN A 206 -24.80 10.39 -12.14
CA GLN A 206 -26.17 10.45 -12.65
C GLN A 206 -26.47 9.26 -13.58
N ASP A 207 -25.55 8.90 -14.48
CA ASP A 207 -25.71 7.77 -15.40
C ASP A 207 -25.85 6.44 -14.62
N VAL A 208 -25.09 6.28 -13.53
CA VAL A 208 -25.16 5.11 -12.63
C VAL A 208 -26.42 5.10 -11.79
N GLU A 209 -26.85 6.25 -11.23
CA GLU A 209 -28.13 6.34 -10.51
C GLU A 209 -29.29 6.02 -11.46
N GLN A 210 -29.29 6.55 -12.69
CA GLN A 210 -30.30 6.26 -13.71
C GLN A 210 -30.32 4.78 -14.14
N ALA A 211 -29.16 4.12 -14.24
CA ALA A 211 -29.09 2.69 -14.56
C ALA A 211 -29.58 1.78 -13.42
N LEU A 212 -29.55 2.25 -12.17
CA LEU A 212 -29.97 1.50 -10.97
C LEU A 212 -31.42 1.80 -10.54
N ASP A 213 -31.99 2.91 -11.04
CA ASP A 213 -33.37 3.32 -10.83
C ASP A 213 -34.33 2.82 -11.94
N ASP A 214 -33.90 1.89 -12.81
CA ASP A 214 -34.79 1.23 -13.78
C ASP A 214 -35.86 0.41 -13.05
N ASP A 215 -37.14 0.78 -13.24
CA ASP A 215 -38.33 0.10 -12.71
C ASP A 215 -38.38 -1.40 -13.04
N ASN A 216 -37.66 -1.85 -14.09
CA ASN A 216 -37.56 -3.26 -14.47
C ASN A 216 -36.58 -4.05 -13.59
N SER A 217 -35.53 -3.41 -13.03
CA SER A 217 -34.55 -4.10 -12.21
C SER A 217 -35.17 -4.57 -10.89
N GLN A 218 -35.14 -5.88 -10.63
CA GLN A 218 -35.70 -6.45 -9.41
C GLN A 218 -34.65 -6.73 -8.33
N ASP A 219 -33.43 -7.11 -8.72
CA ASP A 219 -32.35 -7.53 -7.82
C ASP A 219 -30.95 -7.01 -8.25
N ALA A 220 -29.93 -7.28 -7.42
CA ALA A 220 -28.55 -6.91 -7.71
C ALA A 220 -27.92 -7.56 -8.96
N MET A 221 -28.49 -8.65 -9.50
CA MET A 221 -28.04 -9.23 -10.77
C MET A 221 -28.60 -8.45 -11.97
N ASP A 222 -29.84 -7.96 -11.89
CA ASP A 222 -30.40 -7.03 -12.88
C ASP A 222 -29.69 -5.68 -12.84
N ASP A 223 -29.50 -5.11 -11.64
CA ASP A 223 -28.68 -3.90 -11.43
C ASP A 223 -27.28 -4.06 -12.05
N LEU A 224 -26.65 -5.22 -11.86
CA LEU A 224 -25.33 -5.50 -12.43
C LEU A 224 -25.37 -5.58 -13.96
N ARG A 225 -26.40 -6.22 -14.54
CA ARG A 225 -26.55 -6.30 -16.00
C ARG A 225 -26.67 -4.90 -16.61
N ALA A 226 -27.50 -4.03 -16.04
CA ALA A 226 -27.69 -2.65 -16.50
C ALA A 226 -26.38 -1.83 -16.48
N LEU A 227 -25.55 -1.98 -15.43
CA LEU A 227 -24.22 -1.35 -15.40
C LEU A 227 -23.28 -1.91 -16.48
N LEU A 228 -23.29 -3.22 -16.71
CA LEU A 228 -22.42 -3.88 -17.69
C LEU A 228 -22.79 -3.62 -19.16
N GLU A 229 -23.94 -3.00 -19.44
CA GLU A 229 -24.26 -2.48 -20.78
C GLU A 229 -23.40 -1.26 -21.16
N ASN A 230 -23.00 -0.46 -20.16
CA ASN A 230 -22.32 0.81 -20.36
C ASN A 230 -20.86 0.82 -19.88
N TYR A 231 -20.47 -0.10 -18.99
CA TYR A 231 -19.15 -0.13 -18.36
C TYR A 231 -18.45 -1.48 -18.52
N GLU A 232 -17.14 -1.46 -18.82
CA GLU A 232 -16.32 -2.69 -18.91
C GLU A 232 -16.13 -3.38 -17.54
N GLY A 233 -16.43 -2.71 -16.44
CA GLY A 233 -16.42 -3.31 -15.13
C GLY A 233 -17.10 -2.47 -14.06
N VAL A 234 -17.19 -3.02 -12.85
CA VAL A 234 -17.86 -2.40 -11.70
C VAL A 234 -17.02 -2.57 -10.44
N ALA A 235 -16.75 -1.48 -9.73
CA ALA A 235 -16.18 -1.51 -8.40
C ALA A 235 -17.29 -1.66 -7.35
N ILE A 236 -17.22 -2.71 -6.53
CA ILE A 236 -18.17 -2.96 -5.45
C ILE A 236 -17.45 -2.68 -4.13
N GLY A 237 -17.67 -1.45 -3.64
CA GLY A 237 -17.11 -0.95 -2.40
C GLY A 237 -17.96 -1.36 -1.19
N GLY A 238 -17.32 -1.94 -0.18
CA GLY A 238 -17.99 -2.32 1.07
C GLY A 238 -17.11 -2.20 2.31
N PRO A 239 -17.65 -2.52 3.50
CA PRO A 239 -16.81 -2.97 4.61
C PRO A 239 -16.21 -4.34 4.25
N HIS A 240 -14.98 -4.66 4.68
CA HIS A 240 -14.46 -6.02 4.47
C HIS A 240 -15.06 -7.06 5.44
N SER A 241 -15.54 -6.63 6.61
CA SER A 241 -16.04 -7.55 7.65
C SER A 241 -17.52 -7.82 7.50
N GLY A 242 -17.91 -9.11 7.47
CA GLY A 242 -19.29 -9.58 7.48
C GLY A 242 -20.13 -9.16 6.27
N ALA A 243 -19.49 -8.76 5.17
CA ALA A 243 -20.17 -8.07 4.08
C ALA A 243 -21.00 -9.02 3.19
N PRO A 244 -22.30 -8.74 2.95
CA PRO A 244 -23.18 -9.62 2.18
C PRO A 244 -22.72 -9.88 0.73
N ILE A 245 -21.93 -8.96 0.15
CA ILE A 245 -21.35 -9.10 -1.20
C ILE A 245 -20.60 -10.43 -1.42
N TRP A 246 -19.92 -10.96 -0.40
CA TRP A 246 -19.24 -12.26 -0.49
C TRP A 246 -20.23 -13.41 -0.73
N GLY A 247 -21.40 -13.35 -0.10
CA GLY A 247 -22.50 -14.29 -0.34
C GLY A 247 -23.08 -14.16 -1.74
N PHE A 248 -23.34 -12.93 -2.21
CA PHE A 248 -23.81 -12.66 -3.57
C PHE A 248 -22.84 -13.19 -4.64
N LEU A 249 -21.56 -12.85 -4.53
CA LEU A 249 -20.52 -13.29 -5.47
C LEU A 249 -20.41 -14.82 -5.53
N CYS A 250 -20.52 -15.51 -4.38
CA CYS A 250 -20.51 -16.97 -4.34
C CYS A 250 -21.78 -17.58 -4.97
N ALA A 251 -22.96 -17.06 -4.63
CA ALA A 251 -24.25 -17.59 -5.08
C ALA A 251 -24.48 -17.40 -6.59
N HIS A 252 -24.15 -16.21 -7.11
CA HIS A 252 -24.43 -15.83 -8.50
C HIS A 252 -23.20 -15.96 -9.43
N MET A 253 -22.10 -16.57 -9.00
CA MET A 253 -20.86 -16.72 -9.79
C MET A 253 -21.10 -17.23 -11.22
N ALA A 254 -22.06 -18.15 -11.39
CA ALA A 254 -22.47 -18.67 -12.70
C ALA A 254 -23.16 -17.60 -13.57
N GLU A 255 -24.09 -16.84 -13.00
CA GLU A 255 -24.85 -15.79 -13.70
C GLU A 255 -23.98 -14.56 -13.99
N ILE A 256 -23.16 -14.14 -13.04
CA ILE A 256 -22.13 -13.10 -13.21
C ILE A 256 -21.26 -13.43 -14.43
N ARG A 257 -20.84 -14.69 -14.57
CA ARG A 257 -20.08 -15.16 -15.74
C ARG A 257 -20.91 -15.24 -17.02
N GLN A 258 -22.22 -15.47 -16.94
CA GLN A 258 -23.10 -15.43 -18.11
C GLN A 258 -23.32 -13.98 -18.59
N ALA A 259 -23.41 -13.01 -17.67
CA ALA A 259 -23.43 -11.57 -17.91
C ALA A 259 -22.10 -10.98 -18.45
N GLY A 260 -21.23 -11.82 -19.02
CA GLY A 260 -19.99 -11.37 -19.68
C GLY A 260 -18.79 -11.14 -18.76
N VAL A 261 -18.94 -11.22 -17.43
CA VAL A 261 -17.80 -11.08 -16.51
C VAL A 261 -16.83 -12.24 -16.67
N ARG A 262 -15.53 -11.94 -16.67
CA ARG A 262 -14.43 -12.90 -16.85
C ARG A 262 -13.37 -12.85 -15.76
N THR A 263 -13.25 -11.72 -15.05
CA THR A 263 -12.27 -11.55 -13.96
C THR A 263 -12.93 -10.89 -12.76
N LEU A 264 -12.71 -11.47 -11.57
CA LEU A 264 -12.91 -10.81 -10.28
C LEU A 264 -11.56 -10.29 -9.79
N TYR A 265 -11.49 -9.00 -9.52
CA TYR A 265 -10.35 -8.37 -8.87
C TYR A 265 -10.64 -8.21 -7.38
N LEU A 266 -9.71 -8.58 -6.49
CA LEU A 266 -9.96 -8.57 -5.05
C LEU A 266 -8.85 -7.83 -4.29
N GLU A 267 -9.20 -6.85 -3.45
CA GLU A 267 -8.25 -6.22 -2.51
C GLU A 267 -7.71 -7.23 -1.50
N SER A 268 -8.54 -8.21 -1.10
CA SER A 268 -8.15 -9.26 -0.15
C SER A 268 -6.86 -10.00 -0.54
N ILE A 269 -6.62 -10.21 -1.84
CA ILE A 269 -5.46 -10.97 -2.35
C ILE A 269 -4.32 -10.02 -2.69
N ARG A 270 -3.15 -10.23 -2.07
CA ARG A 270 -1.89 -9.63 -2.54
C ARG A 270 -1.37 -10.33 -3.78
N ASP A 271 -1.22 -9.56 -4.85
CA ASP A 271 -0.86 -10.05 -6.17
C ASP A 271 0.62 -10.50 -6.24
N ASP A 272 1.49 -9.85 -5.47
CA ASP A 272 2.93 -10.11 -5.43
C ASP A 272 3.32 -11.34 -4.59
N ALA A 273 2.42 -11.80 -3.72
CA ALA A 273 2.62 -12.91 -2.79
C ALA A 273 1.76 -14.15 -3.10
N TYR A 274 0.48 -13.98 -3.46
CA TYR A 274 -0.46 -15.10 -3.60
C TYR A 274 -0.89 -15.41 -5.03
N GLN A 275 -0.69 -14.52 -6.02
CA GLN A 275 -1.29 -14.72 -7.34
C GLN A 275 -0.90 -16.06 -7.98
N ALA A 276 0.37 -16.46 -7.90
CA ALA A 276 0.82 -17.74 -8.45
C ALA A 276 0.14 -18.96 -7.80
N ARG A 277 -0.18 -18.88 -6.49
CA ARG A 277 -0.92 -19.91 -5.76
C ARG A 277 -2.40 -19.94 -6.17
N VAL A 278 -3.00 -18.77 -6.36
CA VAL A 278 -4.39 -18.61 -6.84
C VAL A 278 -4.53 -19.13 -8.27
N ASP A 279 -3.66 -18.71 -9.19
CA ASP A 279 -3.65 -19.15 -10.59
C ASP A 279 -3.51 -20.68 -10.69
N ALA A 280 -2.59 -21.27 -9.92
CA ALA A 280 -2.39 -22.73 -9.90
C ALA A 280 -3.63 -23.49 -9.40
N TYR A 281 -4.35 -22.94 -8.40
CA TYR A 281 -5.59 -23.54 -7.91
C TYR A 281 -6.74 -23.43 -8.93
N LEU A 282 -6.93 -22.24 -9.53
CA LEU A 282 -7.97 -22.01 -10.54
C LEU A 282 -7.71 -22.82 -11.82
N ALA A 283 -6.45 -23.05 -12.18
CA ALA A 283 -6.05 -23.93 -13.29
C ALA A 283 -6.28 -25.43 -13.05
N GLY A 284 -6.82 -25.81 -11.87
CA GLY A 284 -7.18 -27.19 -11.54
C GLY A 284 -6.32 -27.84 -10.47
N GLY A 285 -5.26 -27.18 -10.00
CA GLY A 285 -4.40 -27.67 -8.92
C GLY A 285 -5.12 -27.81 -7.57
N ALA A 286 -4.47 -28.44 -6.59
CA ALA A 286 -4.94 -28.44 -5.21
C ALA A 286 -4.69 -27.05 -4.57
N MET A 287 -5.60 -26.61 -3.68
CA MET A 287 -5.36 -25.40 -2.89
C MET A 287 -4.19 -25.67 -1.94
N SER A 288 -3.07 -24.97 -2.13
CA SER A 288 -1.85 -25.17 -1.35
C SER A 288 -2.08 -24.94 0.15
N PRO A 289 -1.28 -25.54 1.05
CA PRO A 289 -1.41 -25.32 2.49
C PRO A 289 -1.38 -23.84 2.87
N GLU A 290 -0.52 -23.05 2.21
CA GLU A 290 -0.34 -21.61 2.45
C GLU A 290 -1.55 -20.80 1.98
N LEU A 291 -2.06 -21.06 0.77
CA LEU A 291 -3.27 -20.40 0.25
C LEU A 291 -4.50 -20.75 1.11
N ARG A 292 -4.58 -22.00 1.60
CA ARG A 292 -5.63 -22.44 2.52
C ARG A 292 -5.54 -21.76 3.88
N ALA A 293 -4.34 -21.69 4.46
CA ALA A 293 -4.11 -21.02 5.75
C ALA A 293 -4.47 -19.53 5.67
N PHE A 294 -4.01 -18.85 4.61
CA PHE A 294 -4.36 -17.47 4.31
C PHE A 294 -5.87 -17.27 4.17
N ALA A 295 -6.56 -18.06 3.34
CA ALA A 295 -8.01 -17.92 3.13
C ALA A 295 -8.79 -18.14 4.43
N VAL A 296 -8.51 -19.21 5.19
CA VAL A 296 -9.15 -19.49 6.48
C VAL A 296 -8.91 -18.35 7.49
N ARG A 297 -7.70 -17.78 7.51
CA ARG A 297 -7.37 -16.66 8.39
C ARG A 297 -8.06 -15.37 7.96
N TYR A 298 -8.14 -15.10 6.65
CA TYR A 298 -8.86 -13.95 6.10
C TYR A 298 -10.34 -14.01 6.47
N ASP A 299 -10.98 -15.17 6.24
CA ASP A 299 -12.40 -15.41 6.53
C ASP A 299 -12.72 -15.27 8.01
N GLY A 300 -11.86 -15.80 8.88
CA GLY A 300 -11.99 -15.66 10.34
C GLY A 300 -11.76 -14.23 10.83
N SER A 301 -10.78 -13.51 10.28
CA SER A 301 -10.45 -12.14 10.69
C SER A 301 -11.51 -11.11 10.26
N HIS A 302 -12.28 -11.43 9.22
CA HIS A 302 -13.33 -10.59 8.65
C HIS A 302 -14.74 -11.14 8.88
N ASN A 303 -14.92 -12.15 9.75
CA ASN A 303 -16.23 -12.71 10.09
C ASN A 303 -17.06 -13.16 8.86
N LEU A 304 -16.41 -13.67 7.80
CA LEU A 304 -17.08 -14.02 6.53
C LEU A 304 -17.76 -15.40 6.53
N GLY A 305 -17.58 -16.18 7.60
CA GLY A 305 -18.28 -17.44 7.80
C GLY A 305 -18.06 -18.44 6.67
N ALA A 306 -19.16 -18.91 6.06
CA ALA A 306 -19.13 -19.95 5.02
C ALA A 306 -19.01 -19.40 3.58
N THR A 307 -19.11 -18.09 3.38
CA THR A 307 -19.15 -17.44 2.04
C THR A 307 -17.92 -16.58 1.75
N GLY A 308 -16.89 -16.62 2.59
CA GLY A 308 -15.67 -15.83 2.43
C GLY A 308 -14.77 -16.24 1.26
N LEU A 309 -13.53 -15.77 1.30
CA LEU A 309 -12.49 -15.94 0.28
C LEU A 309 -12.27 -17.40 -0.11
N ARG A 310 -12.33 -18.36 0.84
CA ARG A 310 -12.20 -19.78 0.47
C ARG A 310 -13.34 -20.24 -0.45
N ALA A 311 -14.58 -19.90 -0.09
CA ALA A 311 -15.76 -20.27 -0.86
C ALA A 311 -15.83 -19.53 -2.21
N LEU A 312 -15.41 -18.26 -2.24
CA LEU A 312 -15.33 -17.49 -3.48
C LEU A 312 -14.31 -18.09 -4.46
N LEU A 313 -13.14 -18.52 -3.99
CA LEU A 313 -12.16 -19.23 -4.83
C LEU A 313 -12.70 -20.58 -5.33
N GLU A 314 -13.40 -21.34 -4.48
CA GLU A 314 -14.06 -22.60 -4.84
C GLU A 314 -15.15 -22.40 -5.92
N ALA A 315 -16.00 -21.37 -5.79
CA ALA A 315 -17.00 -20.98 -6.77
C ALA A 315 -16.35 -20.48 -8.08
N ALA A 316 -15.34 -19.63 -7.99
CA ALA A 316 -14.63 -19.08 -9.15
C ALA A 316 -13.99 -20.20 -9.98
N ARG A 317 -13.34 -21.17 -9.34
CA ARG A 317 -12.83 -22.37 -10.00
C ARG A 317 -13.94 -23.18 -10.66
N THR A 318 -15.04 -23.43 -9.94
CA THR A 318 -16.17 -24.26 -10.41
C THR A 318 -16.79 -23.70 -11.68
N HIS A 319 -16.92 -22.38 -11.77
CA HIS A 319 -17.54 -21.72 -12.93
C HIS A 319 -16.53 -21.24 -13.98
N GLY A 320 -15.23 -21.32 -13.73
CA GLY A 320 -14.19 -20.86 -14.66
C GLY A 320 -14.10 -19.33 -14.74
N MET A 321 -14.21 -18.66 -13.59
CA MET A 321 -13.97 -17.24 -13.38
C MET A 321 -12.49 -17.02 -13.02
N ARG A 322 -11.84 -15.99 -13.59
CA ARG A 322 -10.48 -15.60 -13.17
C ARG A 322 -10.55 -14.80 -11.87
N VAL A 323 -9.53 -14.94 -11.02
CA VAL A 323 -9.37 -14.10 -9.83
C VAL A 323 -7.98 -13.47 -9.85
N LYS A 324 -7.90 -12.15 -9.67
CA LYS A 324 -6.65 -11.38 -9.65
C LYS A 324 -6.59 -10.50 -8.39
N GLY A 325 -5.51 -10.60 -7.63
CA GLY A 325 -5.28 -9.74 -6.46
C GLY A 325 -4.99 -8.30 -6.86
N LEU A 326 -5.49 -7.33 -6.09
CA LEU A 326 -5.32 -5.89 -6.31
C LEU A 326 -4.33 -5.21 -5.36
N ASP A 327 -4.00 -5.84 -4.23
CA ASP A 327 -3.08 -5.29 -3.25
C ASP A 327 -1.67 -5.89 -3.44
N GLY A 328 -0.67 -5.38 -2.73
CA GLY A 328 0.69 -5.91 -2.73
C GLY A 328 1.51 -5.31 -1.60
N ARG A 329 2.71 -5.86 -1.31
CA ARG A 329 3.55 -5.30 -0.24
C ARG A 329 3.82 -3.79 -0.41
N PRO A 330 4.11 -3.25 -1.62
CA PRO A 330 4.37 -1.81 -1.76
C PRO A 330 3.16 -0.94 -1.41
N ALA A 331 1.94 -1.39 -1.70
CA ALA A 331 0.71 -0.67 -1.39
C ALA A 331 0.29 -0.74 0.10
N ARG A 332 1.00 -1.53 0.93
CA ARG A 332 0.58 -1.84 2.32
C ARG A 332 0.29 -0.59 3.14
N ARG A 333 -0.72 -0.69 4.02
CA ARG A 333 -1.03 0.37 4.97
C ARG A 333 0.19 0.63 5.89
N PRO A 334 0.66 1.88 6.03
CA PRO A 334 1.73 2.21 6.97
C PRO A 334 1.20 2.19 8.42
N THR A 335 2.06 1.84 9.37
CA THR A 335 1.74 1.88 10.80
C THR A 335 1.63 3.32 11.30
N MET A 336 0.43 3.69 11.76
CA MET A 336 0.11 4.86 12.60
C MET A 336 0.31 6.26 11.97
N GLN A 337 -0.80 6.92 11.60
CA GLN A 337 -1.08 8.38 11.67
C GLN A 337 -2.40 8.71 10.95
N ALA A 338 -2.96 9.91 11.12
CA ALA A 338 -4.09 10.38 10.29
C ALA A 338 -3.72 10.38 8.79
N ASN A 339 -2.49 10.81 8.50
CA ASN A 339 -1.85 10.79 7.18
C ASN A 339 -1.73 9.38 6.56
N ALA A 340 -1.75 8.32 7.37
CA ALA A 340 -1.61 6.94 6.90
C ALA A 340 -2.79 6.48 6.01
N LEU A 341 -3.96 7.14 6.12
CA LEU A 341 -5.12 6.84 5.28
C LEU A 341 -4.93 7.38 3.85
N TYR A 342 -4.50 8.65 3.71
CA TYR A 342 -4.18 9.21 2.39
C TYR A 342 -3.01 8.45 1.74
N GLN A 343 -1.94 8.17 2.48
CA GLN A 343 -0.81 7.38 1.98
C GLN A 343 -1.24 5.99 1.47
N ARG A 344 -2.09 5.27 2.22
CA ARG A 344 -2.64 3.97 1.79
C ARG A 344 -3.54 4.12 0.57
N ALA A 345 -4.42 5.12 0.53
CA ALA A 345 -5.30 5.35 -0.62
C ALA A 345 -4.48 5.63 -1.90
N VAL A 346 -3.54 6.58 -1.86
CA VAL A 346 -2.66 6.89 -2.99
C VAL A 346 -1.87 5.65 -3.46
N ALA A 347 -1.25 4.92 -2.53
CA ALA A 347 -0.41 3.76 -2.87
C ALA A 347 -1.25 2.60 -3.44
N MET A 348 -2.35 2.23 -2.79
CA MET A 348 -3.22 1.14 -3.24
C MET A 348 -3.90 1.50 -4.56
N ASN A 349 -4.52 2.68 -4.68
CA ASN A 349 -5.29 3.02 -5.88
C ASN A 349 -4.39 3.04 -7.13
N THR A 350 -3.16 3.55 -6.99
CA THR A 350 -2.14 3.47 -8.03
C THR A 350 -1.81 2.01 -8.37
N TYR A 351 -1.55 1.18 -7.35
CA TYR A 351 -1.15 -0.22 -7.53
C TYR A 351 -2.26 -1.07 -8.17
N ALA A 352 -3.52 -0.92 -7.73
CA ALA A 352 -4.69 -1.58 -8.28
C ALA A 352 -4.95 -1.16 -9.74
N ASN A 353 -4.87 0.14 -10.04
CA ASN A 353 -4.95 0.63 -11.42
C ASN A 353 -3.85 -0.01 -12.30
N GLN A 354 -2.60 -0.05 -11.83
CA GLN A 354 -1.51 -0.72 -12.53
C GLN A 354 -1.80 -2.22 -12.74
N VAL A 355 -2.28 -2.94 -11.72
CA VAL A 355 -2.67 -4.35 -11.83
C VAL A 355 -3.72 -4.56 -12.93
N VAL A 356 -4.81 -3.79 -12.91
CA VAL A 356 -5.89 -3.92 -13.91
C VAL A 356 -5.36 -3.57 -15.29
N ALA A 357 -4.69 -2.42 -15.47
CA ALA A 357 -4.10 -2.02 -16.74
C ALA A 357 -3.02 -3.01 -17.27
N ASN A 358 -2.37 -3.78 -16.39
CA ASN A 358 -1.41 -4.82 -16.77
C ASN A 358 -2.11 -6.12 -17.18
N ASP A 359 -3.13 -6.58 -16.45
CA ASP A 359 -3.82 -7.82 -16.79
C ASP A 359 -4.76 -7.65 -17.99
N ARG A 360 -5.47 -6.52 -18.11
CA ARG A 360 -6.36 -6.19 -19.26
C ARG A 360 -5.65 -6.16 -20.61
N ARG A 361 -4.33 -5.97 -20.65
CA ARG A 361 -3.51 -6.10 -21.86
C ARG A 361 -3.40 -7.54 -22.39
N ARG A 362 -3.87 -8.55 -21.64
CA ARG A 362 -3.81 -9.97 -22.00
C ARG A 362 -5.16 -10.41 -22.62
N PRO A 363 -5.17 -11.14 -23.75
CA PRO A 363 -6.41 -11.66 -24.33
C PRO A 363 -7.24 -12.52 -23.37
N SER A 364 -6.60 -13.20 -22.41
CA SER A 364 -7.28 -14.00 -21.39
C SER A 364 -8.08 -13.18 -20.37
N ALA A 365 -7.86 -11.86 -20.29
CA ALA A 365 -8.57 -10.95 -19.39
C ALA A 365 -9.71 -10.17 -20.08
N ALA A 366 -9.97 -10.42 -21.38
CA ALA A 366 -11.06 -9.80 -22.13
C ALA A 366 -12.45 -10.21 -21.61
N GLY A 367 -13.45 -9.34 -21.77
CA GLY A 367 -14.79 -9.46 -21.16
C GLY A 367 -15.01 -8.41 -20.08
N ALA A 368 -16.11 -8.49 -19.32
CA ALA A 368 -16.35 -7.58 -18.20
C ALA A 368 -15.56 -8.00 -16.94
N TYR A 369 -15.44 -7.11 -15.95
CA TYR A 369 -14.81 -7.41 -14.66
C TYR A 369 -15.55 -6.81 -13.45
N LEU A 370 -15.43 -7.44 -12.29
CA LEU A 370 -15.86 -6.84 -11.01
C LEU A 370 -14.64 -6.62 -10.11
N MET A 371 -14.74 -5.67 -9.19
CA MET A 371 -13.71 -5.42 -8.19
C MET A 371 -14.33 -5.44 -6.79
N GLU A 372 -13.90 -6.32 -5.89
CA GLU A 372 -14.20 -6.22 -4.45
C GLU A 372 -13.05 -5.46 -3.78
N LEU A 373 -13.39 -4.35 -3.12
CA LEU A 373 -12.46 -3.51 -2.39
C LEU A 373 -13.17 -2.74 -1.29
N GLY A 374 -12.39 -2.19 -0.36
CA GLY A 374 -12.91 -1.34 0.69
C GLY A 374 -13.44 -0.02 0.12
N ALA A 375 -14.59 0.45 0.61
CA ALA A 375 -15.20 1.74 0.24
C ALA A 375 -14.35 3.01 0.53
N ARG A 376 -13.09 2.83 0.94
CA ARG A 376 -12.04 3.86 1.10
C ARG A 376 -11.00 3.84 -0.03
N HIS A 377 -11.19 3.01 -1.04
CA HIS A 377 -10.38 2.94 -2.27
C HIS A 377 -11.21 3.36 -3.51
N THR A 378 -12.41 3.90 -3.29
CA THR A 378 -13.32 4.48 -4.30
C THR A 378 -13.53 5.97 -4.06
N GLY A 379 -13.83 6.71 -5.13
CA GLY A 379 -14.11 8.16 -5.10
C GLY A 379 -12.88 9.03 -4.84
N MET A 380 -13.06 10.35 -4.92
CA MET A 380 -11.96 11.29 -4.68
C MET A 380 -11.54 11.32 -3.22
N HIS A 381 -10.26 11.05 -2.96
CA HIS A 381 -9.67 11.20 -1.63
C HIS A 381 -9.28 12.65 -1.38
N PRO A 382 -9.76 13.27 -0.28
CA PRO A 382 -9.38 14.63 0.06
C PRO A 382 -7.88 14.71 0.34
N GLY A 383 -7.24 15.77 -0.15
CA GLY A 383 -5.82 15.98 0.02
C GLY A 383 -5.38 16.11 1.49
N PRO A 384 -4.09 15.87 1.78
CA PRO A 384 -3.58 15.93 3.13
C PRO A 384 -3.62 17.37 3.67
N ALA A 385 -3.73 17.54 4.98
CA ALA A 385 -3.77 18.87 5.60
C ALA A 385 -2.42 19.63 5.56
N GLN A 386 -1.33 18.92 5.25
CA GLN A 386 0.04 19.44 5.17
C GLN A 386 0.81 18.66 4.11
N ASP A 387 1.87 19.26 3.56
CA ASP A 387 2.80 18.58 2.67
C ASP A 387 3.35 17.30 3.33
N MET A 388 3.42 16.23 2.55
CA MET A 388 3.86 14.92 3.00
C MET A 388 4.61 14.16 1.91
N THR A 389 4.98 12.91 2.18
CA THR A 389 5.45 11.99 1.15
C THR A 389 4.67 10.68 1.13
N VAL A 390 4.54 10.09 -0.05
CA VAL A 390 4.11 8.71 -0.27
C VAL A 390 5.33 7.97 -0.85
N HIS A 391 5.87 7.02 -0.09
CA HIS A 391 7.16 6.34 -0.35
C HIS A 391 8.30 7.29 -0.78
N GLY A 392 8.46 8.41 -0.06
CA GLY A 392 9.49 9.42 -0.33
C GLY A 392 9.21 10.36 -1.52
N THR A 393 8.10 10.17 -2.25
CA THR A 393 7.67 11.11 -3.30
C THR A 393 6.73 12.17 -2.70
N PRO A 394 6.95 13.48 -2.94
CA PRO A 394 6.19 14.54 -2.29
C PRO A 394 4.76 14.69 -2.79
N PHE A 395 3.85 15.03 -1.87
CA PHE A 395 2.46 15.44 -2.09
C PHE A 395 2.18 16.70 -1.27
N GLN A 396 1.52 17.68 -1.87
CA GLN A 396 1.24 19.00 -1.30
C GLN A 396 -0.07 18.98 -0.51
N ALA A 397 -0.19 19.91 0.44
CA ALA A 397 -1.44 20.13 1.16
C ALA A 397 -2.61 20.40 0.20
N GLY A 398 -3.72 19.67 0.38
CA GLY A 398 -4.93 19.83 -0.44
C GLY A 398 -4.92 19.15 -1.82
N GLU A 399 -3.85 18.46 -2.23
CA GLU A 399 -3.87 17.64 -3.45
C GLU A 399 -4.78 16.42 -3.28
N GLU A 400 -5.99 16.48 -3.83
CA GLU A 400 -6.89 15.33 -3.92
C GLU A 400 -6.27 14.20 -4.75
N PHE A 401 -6.68 12.95 -4.51
CA PHE A 401 -6.22 11.80 -5.28
C PHE A 401 -7.40 10.91 -5.71
N PRO A 402 -7.49 10.47 -6.97
CA PRO A 402 -8.61 9.68 -7.46
C PRO A 402 -8.72 8.27 -6.86
N GLY A 403 -9.96 7.80 -6.76
CA GLY A 403 -10.31 6.41 -6.45
C GLY A 403 -9.87 5.42 -7.52
N VAL A 404 -9.92 4.12 -7.22
CA VAL A 404 -9.69 3.05 -8.23
C VAL A 404 -10.73 3.10 -9.33
N ASP A 405 -11.98 3.35 -8.97
CA ASP A 405 -13.12 3.59 -9.86
C ASP A 405 -12.89 4.79 -10.78
N ASP A 406 -12.43 5.90 -10.21
CA ASP A 406 -12.08 7.12 -10.95
C ASP A 406 -10.91 6.93 -11.92
N LEU A 407 -9.89 6.16 -11.52
CA LEU A 407 -8.72 5.86 -12.35
C LEU A 407 -9.02 4.91 -13.51
N LEU A 408 -10.02 4.05 -13.36
CA LEU A 408 -10.42 3.04 -14.35
C LEU A 408 -11.66 3.44 -15.17
N ASP A 409 -12.27 4.59 -14.86
CA ASP A 409 -13.50 5.11 -15.47
C ASP A 409 -14.70 4.15 -15.37
N ILE A 410 -14.86 3.54 -14.19
CA ILE A 410 -15.93 2.58 -13.87
C ILE A 410 -16.83 3.05 -12.72
N PRO A 411 -18.07 2.55 -12.61
CA PRO A 411 -18.95 2.81 -11.48
C PRO A 411 -18.43 2.22 -10.17
N ALA A 412 -18.58 2.98 -9.08
CA ALA A 412 -18.50 2.49 -7.71
C ALA A 412 -19.90 2.34 -7.10
N VAL A 413 -20.23 1.11 -6.71
CA VAL A 413 -21.50 0.74 -6.07
C VAL A 413 -21.24 0.02 -4.77
N SER A 414 -22.30 -0.15 -3.99
CA SER A 414 -22.35 -0.90 -2.74
C SER A 414 -23.50 -1.90 -2.82
N PHE A 415 -23.26 -3.12 -2.35
CA PHE A 415 -24.31 -4.12 -2.19
C PHE A 415 -25.04 -3.87 -0.86
N GLN A 416 -26.36 -3.73 -0.92
CA GLN A 416 -27.20 -3.34 0.20
C GLN A 416 -27.99 -4.53 0.78
N ASP A 417 -28.47 -4.40 2.01
CA ASP A 417 -29.23 -5.46 2.71
C ASP A 417 -30.60 -5.74 2.07
N ASP A 418 -31.11 -4.85 1.20
CA ASP A 418 -32.30 -5.06 0.37
C ASP A 418 -32.04 -5.97 -0.85
N GLY A 419 -30.79 -6.42 -1.05
CA GLY A 419 -30.39 -7.25 -2.18
C GLY A 419 -30.17 -6.46 -3.48
N ARG A 420 -29.97 -5.14 -3.41
CA ARG A 420 -29.73 -4.25 -4.56
C ARG A 420 -28.31 -3.68 -4.58
N LEU A 421 -27.90 -3.20 -5.75
CA LEU A 421 -26.72 -2.34 -5.88
C LEU A 421 -27.16 -0.88 -5.81
N ARG A 422 -26.43 -0.07 -5.03
CA ARG A 422 -26.65 1.40 -4.96
C ARG A 422 -25.33 2.12 -5.15
N ARG A 423 -25.33 3.25 -5.87
CA ARG A 423 -24.14 4.09 -6.05
C ARG A 423 -23.51 4.43 -4.70
N LEU A 424 -22.20 4.30 -4.61
CA LEU A 424 -21.48 4.54 -3.37
C LEU A 424 -21.34 6.05 -3.11
N SER A 425 -21.79 6.52 -1.96
CA SER A 425 -21.96 7.97 -1.69
C SER A 425 -20.67 8.76 -1.44
N ASN A 426 -19.53 8.06 -1.30
CA ASN A 426 -18.20 8.66 -1.20
C ASN A 426 -17.55 8.94 -2.57
N SER A 427 -18.24 8.56 -3.67
CA SER A 427 -17.88 8.89 -5.05
C SER A 427 -18.43 10.27 -5.43
#